data_AF-A0AAW8VAZ9-F1
#
_entry.id   AF-A0AAW8VAZ9-F1
#
_cell.length_a   1.000
_cell.length_b   1.000
_cell.length_c   1.000
_cell.angle_alpha   90.00
_cell.angle_beta   90.00
_cell.angle_gamma   90.00
#
_symmetry.space_group_name_H-M   'P 1'
#
loop_
_entity.id
_entity.type
_entity.pdbx_description
1 polymer ?
#
loop_
_entity_poly.entity_id
_entity_poly.type
_entity_poly.pdbx_seq_one_letter_code
_entity_poly.pdbx_strand_id
1 'polypeptide(L)'
;MSEIDKAVNFGIRKDRTFAEAAMRYISENENKPSIDMTIIMLESLMPFIGKLTLRNIHDGTLKKYIEHRKKHGDTAQTKDGVKNRTVNIALEIVIRILNLSARKWRDENGMTWLDIPPSISKLNEKEDRRKPYPISWFEQRILMGELPEHLRSMALFKVNTGTREQEVCNLRWDWCSQPRNLRNATA
;
A
#
# COMPACT_ATOMS: atom_id res chain seq x y z
N MET A 1 -32.64 13.52 38.30
CA MET A 1 -31.21 13.34 37.94
C MET A 1 -31.00 11.87 37.67
N SER A 2 -30.99 11.48 36.39
CA SER A 2 -30.93 10.08 35.97
C SER A 2 -29.51 9.52 36.13
N GLU A 3 -29.41 8.24 36.46
CA GLU A 3 -28.17 7.46 36.65
C GLU A 3 -27.22 7.42 35.43
N ILE A 4 -27.56 8.11 34.35
CA ILE A 4 -26.79 8.19 33.10
C ILE A 4 -25.54 9.09 33.27
N ASP A 5 -25.58 10.05 34.20
CA ASP A 5 -24.50 11.03 34.38
C ASP A 5 -23.26 10.51 35.15
N LYS A 6 -23.36 9.31 35.76
CA LYS A 6 -22.21 8.69 36.45
C LYS A 6 -21.29 7.88 35.52
N ALA A 7 -21.69 7.63 34.28
CA ALA A 7 -20.88 6.89 33.31
C ALA A 7 -19.77 7.73 32.67
N VAL A 8 -19.81 9.07 32.82
CA VAL A 8 -18.78 9.98 32.30
C VAL A 8 -17.43 9.86 33.05
N ASN A 9 -17.40 9.14 34.19
CA ASN A 9 -16.26 9.12 35.11
C ASN A 9 -15.57 7.76 35.32
N PHE A 10 -15.89 6.74 34.52
CA PHE A 10 -15.20 5.46 34.55
C PHE A 10 -14.62 5.20 33.17
N GLY A 11 -13.31 4.96 33.08
CA GLY A 11 -12.50 4.82 31.84
C GLY A 11 -12.91 3.69 30.88
N ILE A 12 -14.18 3.70 30.46
CA ILE A 12 -14.78 2.82 29.48
C ILE A 12 -14.44 3.41 28.12
N ARG A 13 -13.69 2.65 27.32
CA ARG A 13 -13.37 3.05 25.95
C ARG A 13 -14.63 3.01 25.10
N LYS A 14 -14.95 4.13 24.44
CA LYS A 14 -16.04 4.20 23.45
C LYS A 14 -15.75 3.25 22.29
N ASP A 15 -16.70 2.38 21.96
CA ASP A 15 -16.62 1.56 20.77
C ASP A 15 -16.67 2.43 19.51
N ARG A 16 -15.74 2.16 18.60
CA ARG A 16 -15.63 2.83 17.30
C ARG A 16 -15.64 1.79 16.19
N THR A 17 -16.18 2.18 15.04
CA THR A 17 -16.26 1.35 13.84
C THR A 17 -14.98 1.43 13.01
N PHE A 18 -14.79 0.46 12.11
CA PHE A 18 -13.71 0.52 11.14
C PHE A 18 -13.84 1.72 10.21
N ALA A 19 -15.06 2.10 9.81
CA ALA A 19 -15.28 3.26 8.94
C ALA A 19 -14.80 4.57 9.58
N GLU A 20 -15.10 4.80 10.86
CA GLU A 20 -14.59 5.98 11.60
C GLU A 20 -13.06 6.00 11.66
N ALA A 21 -12.45 4.84 11.92
CA ALA A 21 -11.01 4.68 11.96
C ALA A 21 -10.36 4.88 10.58
N ALA A 22 -11.00 4.40 9.51
CA ALA A 22 -10.54 4.59 8.13
C ALA A 22 -10.59 6.06 7.70
N MET A 23 -11.66 6.79 8.03
CA MET A 23 -11.77 8.22 7.75
C MET A 23 -10.65 9.00 8.43
N ARG A 24 -10.42 8.76 9.73
CA ARG A 24 -9.31 9.39 10.45
C ARG A 24 -7.96 9.04 9.82
N TYR A 25 -7.75 7.78 9.42
CA TYR A 25 -6.52 7.35 8.78
C TYR A 25 -6.28 8.12 7.47
N ILE A 26 -7.30 8.29 6.63
CA ILE A 26 -7.19 9.04 5.38
C ILE A 26 -6.82 10.50 5.68
N SER A 27 -7.52 11.17 6.59
CA SER A 27 -7.20 12.57 6.96
C SER A 27 -5.78 12.75 7.49
N GLU A 28 -5.27 11.80 8.28
CA GLU A 28 -3.88 11.87 8.80
C GLU A 28 -2.81 11.59 7.73
N ASN A 29 -3.18 11.11 6.54
CA ASN A 29 -2.26 10.60 5.52
C ASN A 29 -2.50 11.19 4.12
N GLU A 30 -3.26 12.28 4.00
CA GLU A 30 -3.62 12.92 2.73
C GLU A 30 -2.41 13.26 1.85
N ASN A 31 -1.28 13.63 2.45
CA ASN A 31 -0.08 14.05 1.74
C ASN A 31 0.82 12.87 1.31
N LYS A 32 0.40 11.62 1.55
CA LYS A 32 1.19 10.45 1.14
C LYS A 32 1.03 10.19 -0.36
N PRO A 33 2.12 9.96 -1.10
CA PRO A 33 2.05 9.59 -2.53
C PRO A 33 1.19 8.35 -2.82
N SER A 34 1.01 7.48 -1.83
CA SER A 34 0.23 6.23 -1.93
C SER A 34 -1.20 6.34 -1.39
N ILE A 35 -1.72 7.55 -1.15
CA ILE A 35 -3.04 7.72 -0.51
C ILE A 35 -4.18 7.22 -1.40
N ASP A 36 -4.13 7.47 -2.71
CA ASP A 36 -5.20 7.04 -3.63
C ASP A 36 -5.35 5.51 -3.63
N MET A 37 -4.22 4.80 -3.69
CA MET A 37 -4.22 3.34 -3.60
C MET A 37 -4.73 2.85 -2.24
N THR A 38 -4.46 3.60 -1.17
CA THR A 38 -4.96 3.29 0.17
C THR A 38 -6.49 3.46 0.23
N ILE A 39 -7.03 4.53 -0.35
CA ILE A 39 -8.47 4.80 -0.41
C ILE A 39 -9.18 3.68 -1.17
N ILE A 40 -8.70 3.30 -2.34
CA ILE A 40 -9.26 2.18 -3.13
C ILE A 40 -9.30 0.87 -2.30
N MET A 41 -8.23 0.58 -1.56
CA MET A 41 -8.21 -0.61 -0.70
C MET A 41 -9.20 -0.51 0.45
N LEU A 42 -9.33 0.65 1.09
CA LEU A 42 -10.29 0.89 2.15
C LEU A 42 -11.73 0.78 1.66
N GLU A 43 -12.05 1.36 0.50
CA GLU A 43 -13.37 1.23 -0.14
C GLU A 43 -13.72 -0.23 -0.38
N SER A 44 -12.77 -1.04 -0.86
CA SER A 44 -13.00 -2.48 -1.06
C SER A 44 -13.25 -3.25 0.25
N LEU A 45 -12.78 -2.74 1.40
CA LEU A 45 -13.00 -3.32 2.72
C LEU A 45 -14.34 -2.89 3.35
N MET A 46 -14.87 -1.72 3.00
CA MET A 46 -16.05 -1.13 3.64
C MET A 46 -17.28 -2.05 3.66
N PRO A 47 -17.64 -2.76 2.56
CA PRO A 47 -18.80 -3.65 2.56
C PRO A 47 -18.70 -4.83 3.54
N PHE A 48 -17.47 -5.21 3.92
CA PHE A 48 -17.21 -6.40 4.74
C PHE A 48 -17.02 -6.07 6.21
N ILE A 49 -16.27 -5.01 6.51
CA ILE A 49 -15.85 -4.69 7.88
C ILE A 49 -16.16 -3.25 8.30
N GLY A 50 -16.62 -2.38 7.40
CA GLY A 50 -16.80 -0.94 7.68
C GLY A 50 -17.68 -0.65 8.89
N LYS A 51 -18.76 -1.42 9.08
CA LYS A 51 -19.70 -1.28 10.19
C LYS A 51 -19.29 -2.03 11.46
N LEU A 52 -18.25 -2.88 11.40
CA LEU A 52 -17.80 -3.62 12.58
C LEU A 52 -17.05 -2.69 13.52
N THR A 53 -17.21 -2.90 14.82
CA THR A 53 -16.38 -2.25 15.83
C THR A 53 -14.94 -2.77 15.73
N LEU A 54 -13.96 -1.93 16.08
CA LEU A 54 -12.54 -2.29 15.99
C LEU A 54 -12.19 -3.57 16.77
N ARG A 55 -12.89 -3.81 17.88
CA ARG A 55 -12.73 -5.01 18.73
C ARG A 55 -13.19 -6.30 18.05
N ASN A 56 -14.13 -6.19 17.12
CA ASN A 56 -14.71 -7.33 16.41
C ASN A 56 -13.96 -7.67 15.11
N ILE A 57 -12.87 -6.96 14.78
CA ILE A 57 -12.09 -7.24 13.57
C ILE A 57 -11.04 -8.30 13.89
N HIS A 58 -11.17 -9.46 13.25
CA HIS A 58 -10.22 -10.57 13.36
C HIS A 58 -10.25 -11.43 12.08
N ASP A 59 -9.37 -12.44 11.98
CA ASP A 59 -9.23 -13.31 10.80
C ASP A 59 -10.58 -13.86 10.30
N GLY A 60 -11.44 -14.30 11.21
CA GLY A 60 -12.80 -14.78 10.91
C GLY A 60 -13.68 -13.75 10.20
N THR A 61 -13.67 -12.48 10.64
CA THR A 61 -14.44 -11.41 9.97
C THR A 61 -13.85 -11.01 8.61
N LEU A 62 -12.53 -11.11 8.47
CA LEU A 62 -11.82 -10.78 7.23
C LEU A 62 -11.91 -11.90 6.18
N LYS A 63 -12.27 -13.13 6.59
CA LYS A 63 -12.40 -14.28 5.69
C LYS A 63 -13.30 -14.01 4.48
N LYS A 64 -14.46 -13.38 4.69
CA LYS A 64 -15.40 -13.03 3.61
C LYS A 64 -14.76 -12.08 2.58
N TYR A 65 -14.01 -11.10 3.04
CA TYR A 65 -13.27 -10.19 2.17
C TYR A 65 -12.19 -10.93 1.37
N ILE A 66 -11.40 -11.78 2.04
CA ILE A 66 -10.34 -12.57 1.41
C ILE A 66 -10.92 -13.49 0.32
N GLU A 67 -11.96 -14.24 0.63
CA GLU A 67 -12.63 -15.14 -0.31
C GLU A 67 -13.23 -14.39 -1.50
N HIS A 68 -13.82 -13.21 -1.26
CA HIS A 68 -14.35 -12.36 -2.32
C HIS A 68 -13.23 -11.89 -3.25
N ARG A 69 -12.15 -11.30 -2.71
CA ARG A 69 -11.01 -10.83 -3.52
C ARG A 69 -10.29 -11.96 -4.25
N LYS A 70 -10.37 -13.20 -3.73
CA LYS A 70 -9.83 -14.38 -4.41
C LYS A 70 -10.63 -14.86 -5.61
N LYS A 71 -11.87 -14.40 -5.75
CA LYS A 71 -12.76 -14.77 -6.86
C LYS A 71 -13.08 -13.60 -7.78
N HIS A 72 -12.88 -12.39 -7.30
CA HIS A 72 -13.28 -11.17 -7.99
C HIS A 72 -12.16 -10.12 -7.90
N GLY A 73 -11.96 -9.42 -9.01
CA GLY A 73 -11.12 -8.24 -9.06
C GLY A 73 -11.65 -7.24 -10.08
N ASP A 74 -11.20 -6.00 -9.91
CA ASP A 74 -11.84 -4.84 -10.54
C ASP A 74 -11.27 -4.51 -11.94
N THR A 75 -10.37 -5.36 -12.46
CA THR A 75 -9.71 -5.16 -13.75
C THR A 75 -9.84 -6.39 -14.64
N ALA A 76 -9.68 -6.23 -15.95
CA ALA A 76 -9.70 -7.35 -16.89
C ALA A 76 -8.68 -8.45 -16.53
N GLN A 77 -7.53 -8.07 -15.96
CA GLN A 77 -6.46 -8.99 -15.54
C GLN A 77 -6.73 -9.67 -14.19
N THR A 78 -7.64 -9.12 -13.38
CA THR A 78 -7.95 -9.63 -12.04
C THR A 78 -9.39 -10.13 -11.92
N LYS A 79 -10.13 -10.22 -13.02
CA LYS A 79 -11.54 -10.64 -13.04
C LYS A 79 -11.77 -11.98 -12.33
N ASP A 80 -10.81 -12.89 -12.43
CA ASP A 80 -10.86 -14.24 -11.84
C ASP A 80 -10.23 -14.28 -10.42
N GLY A 81 -9.98 -13.11 -9.81
CA GLY A 81 -9.40 -12.95 -8.49
C GLY A 81 -8.04 -12.25 -8.47
N VAL A 82 -7.70 -11.69 -7.31
CA VAL A 82 -6.42 -11.02 -7.07
C VAL A 82 -5.39 -11.96 -6.40
N LYS A 83 -4.11 -11.68 -6.64
CA LYS A 83 -2.98 -12.39 -6.02
C LYS A 83 -2.91 -12.14 -4.51
N ASN A 84 -2.25 -13.05 -3.78
CA ASN A 84 -2.09 -12.94 -2.32
C ASN A 84 -1.50 -11.60 -1.88
N ARG A 85 -0.52 -11.07 -2.63
CA ARG A 85 0.09 -9.76 -2.36
C ARG A 85 -0.93 -8.63 -2.31
N THR A 86 -1.89 -8.60 -3.24
CA THR A 86 -2.91 -7.54 -3.29
C THR A 86 -3.81 -7.59 -2.07
N VAL A 87 -4.23 -8.79 -1.66
CA VAL A 87 -5.02 -8.98 -0.43
C VAL A 87 -4.21 -8.55 0.80
N ASN A 88 -2.94 -8.96 0.87
CA ASN A 88 -2.05 -8.61 1.97
C ASN A 88 -1.83 -7.11 2.11
N ILE A 89 -1.76 -6.34 1.02
CA ILE A 89 -1.68 -4.87 1.08
C ILE A 89 -2.92 -4.30 1.79
N ALA A 90 -4.12 -4.79 1.49
CA ALA A 90 -5.33 -4.36 2.18
C ALA A 90 -5.32 -4.76 3.67
N LEU A 91 -4.91 -6.00 3.98
CA LEU A 91 -4.78 -6.48 5.37
C LEU A 91 -3.74 -5.68 6.15
N GLU A 92 -2.64 -5.25 5.52
CA GLU A 92 -1.64 -4.38 6.13
C GLU A 92 -2.21 -3.02 6.52
N ILE A 93 -3.10 -2.45 5.70
CA ILE A 93 -3.81 -1.21 6.04
C ILE A 93 -4.70 -1.43 7.26
N VAL A 94 -5.46 -2.52 7.32
CA VAL A 94 -6.30 -2.87 8.48
C VAL A 94 -5.43 -3.01 9.74
N ILE A 95 -4.35 -3.79 9.67
CA ILE A 95 -3.38 -3.97 10.78
C ILE A 95 -2.81 -2.62 11.22
N ARG A 96 -2.47 -1.74 10.27
CA ARG A 96 -1.92 -0.42 10.56
C ARG A 96 -2.93 0.45 11.32
N ILE A 97 -4.18 0.48 10.88
CA ILE A 97 -5.26 1.24 11.51
C ILE A 97 -5.55 0.72 12.92
N LEU A 98 -5.59 -0.59 13.12
CA LEU A 98 -5.79 -1.21 14.44
C LEU A 98 -4.63 -0.88 15.39
N ASN A 99 -3.38 -0.93 14.90
CA ASN A 99 -2.22 -0.53 15.70
C ASN A 99 -2.24 0.96 16.06
N LEU A 100 -2.64 1.84 15.14
CA LEU A 100 -2.80 3.27 15.44
C LEU A 100 -3.89 3.48 16.49
N SER A 101 -5.02 2.80 16.35
CA SER A 101 -6.13 2.83 17.30
C SER A 101 -5.72 2.38 18.70
N ALA A 102 -4.87 1.34 18.79
CA ALA A 102 -4.42 0.81 20.08
C ALA A 102 -3.26 1.59 20.71
N ARG A 103 -2.37 2.17 19.90
CA ARG A 103 -1.11 2.72 20.41
C ARG A 103 -1.03 4.24 20.37
N LYS A 104 -1.59 4.88 19.34
CA LYS A 104 -1.39 6.32 19.07
C LYS A 104 -2.65 7.13 19.31
N TRP A 105 -3.78 6.71 18.76
CA TRP A 105 -5.00 7.49 18.81
C TRP A 105 -5.60 7.48 20.21
N ARG A 106 -5.99 8.67 20.65
CA ARG A 106 -6.68 8.91 21.92
C ARG A 106 -8.01 9.59 21.66
N ASP A 107 -8.94 9.42 22.59
CA ASP A 107 -10.17 10.20 22.66
C ASP A 107 -9.99 11.45 23.54
N GLU A 108 -11.07 12.20 23.72
CA GLU A 108 -11.10 13.43 24.53
C GLU A 108 -10.72 13.18 26.00
N ASN A 109 -10.90 11.95 26.49
CA ASN A 109 -10.56 11.53 27.84
C ASN A 109 -9.14 10.93 27.94
N GLY A 110 -8.34 11.01 26.88
CA GLY A 110 -6.98 10.47 26.84
C GLY A 110 -6.90 8.94 26.74
N MET A 111 -8.01 8.25 26.47
CA MET A 111 -8.07 6.80 26.35
C MET A 111 -7.81 6.34 24.92
N THR A 112 -7.13 5.20 24.76
CA THR A 112 -6.91 4.59 23.45
C THR A 112 -8.23 4.18 22.80
N TRP A 113 -8.29 4.21 21.47
CA TRP A 113 -9.48 3.77 20.73
C TRP A 113 -9.67 2.24 20.79
N LEU A 114 -8.57 1.52 20.93
CA LEU A 114 -8.53 0.07 21.10
C LEU A 114 -7.60 -0.28 22.25
N ASP A 115 -7.88 -1.36 22.99
CA ASP A 115 -7.00 -1.76 24.09
C ASP A 115 -5.80 -2.54 23.55
N ILE A 116 -6.08 -3.63 22.85
CA ILE A 116 -5.10 -4.53 22.26
C ILE A 116 -5.44 -4.74 20.79
N PRO A 117 -4.50 -4.57 19.86
CA PRO A 117 -4.73 -4.85 18.47
C PRO A 117 -4.84 -6.37 18.26
N PRO A 118 -5.90 -6.87 17.61
CA PRO A 118 -6.01 -8.29 17.27
C PRO A 118 -4.91 -8.68 16.28
N SER A 119 -4.44 -9.92 16.39
CA SER A 119 -3.49 -10.48 15.42
C SER A 119 -4.24 -10.87 14.14
N ILE A 120 -3.78 -10.36 13.00
CA ILE A 120 -4.34 -10.68 11.68
C ILE A 120 -3.28 -11.41 10.86
N SER A 121 -3.66 -12.56 10.32
CA SER A 121 -2.78 -13.42 9.54
C SER A 121 -2.69 -12.95 8.09
N LYS A 122 -1.47 -12.92 7.54
CA LYS A 122 -1.24 -12.65 6.10
C LYS A 122 -1.24 -13.94 5.30
N LEU A 123 -1.61 -13.84 4.03
CA LEU A 123 -1.57 -14.96 3.08
C LEU A 123 -0.13 -15.22 2.60
N ASN A 124 0.16 -16.49 2.26
CA ASN A 124 1.48 -16.90 1.78
C ASN A 124 1.73 -16.40 0.33
N GLU A 125 2.71 -15.51 0.14
CA GLU A 125 3.05 -14.98 -1.20
C GLU A 125 4.06 -15.82 -1.98
N LYS A 126 4.63 -16.89 -1.40
CA LYS A 126 5.74 -17.62 -2.02
C LYS A 126 5.35 -18.28 -3.35
N GLU A 127 4.14 -18.82 -3.43
CA GLU A 127 3.64 -19.54 -4.62
C GLU A 127 3.31 -18.57 -5.77
N ASP A 128 2.88 -17.35 -5.45
CA ASP A 128 2.47 -16.32 -6.42
C ASP A 128 3.64 -15.46 -6.95
N ARG A 129 4.85 -15.63 -6.39
CA ARG A 129 5.99 -14.76 -6.70
C ARG A 129 6.52 -15.03 -8.11
N ARG A 130 6.45 -14.02 -8.97
CA ARG A 130 7.04 -14.09 -10.32
C ARG A 130 8.56 -14.30 -10.21
N LYS A 131 9.07 -15.34 -10.86
CA LYS A 131 10.52 -15.56 -10.99
C LYS A 131 11.14 -14.43 -11.80
N PRO A 132 12.28 -13.85 -11.36
CA PRO A 132 13.03 -12.91 -12.18
C PRO A 132 13.41 -13.54 -13.52
N TYR A 133 13.30 -12.77 -14.60
CA TYR A 133 13.74 -13.16 -15.94
C TYR A 133 14.74 -12.11 -16.46
N PRO A 134 16.04 -12.29 -16.21
CA PRO A 134 17.07 -11.45 -16.81
C PRO A 134 17.11 -11.69 -18.32
N ILE A 135 17.11 -10.60 -19.10
CA ILE A 135 17.25 -10.67 -20.56
C ILE A 135 18.68 -11.10 -20.94
N SER A 136 18.81 -12.00 -21.91
CA SER A 136 20.11 -12.39 -22.48
C SER A 136 20.67 -11.32 -23.42
N TRP A 137 21.98 -11.37 -23.69
CA TRP A 137 22.62 -10.49 -24.66
C TRP A 137 22.00 -10.57 -26.06
N PHE A 138 21.54 -11.77 -26.45
CA PHE A 138 20.88 -12.00 -27.73
C PHE A 138 19.50 -11.33 -27.77
N GLU A 139 18.67 -11.55 -26.76
CA GLU A 139 17.35 -10.92 -26.65
C GLU A 139 17.45 -9.40 -26.54
N GLN A 140 18.46 -8.88 -25.83
CA GLN A 140 18.71 -7.43 -25.75
C GLN A 140 18.99 -6.86 -27.15
N ARG A 141 19.79 -7.54 -27.97
CA ARG A 141 20.09 -7.09 -29.34
C ARG A 141 18.82 -7.00 -30.19
N ILE A 142 17.95 -8.01 -30.10
CA ILE A 142 16.66 -8.03 -30.80
C ILE A 142 15.79 -6.87 -30.30
N LEU A 143 15.62 -6.73 -28.98
CA LEU A 143 14.82 -5.68 -28.38
C LEU A 143 15.28 -4.28 -28.81
N MET A 144 16.59 -4.01 -28.81
CA MET A 144 17.13 -2.71 -29.23
C MET A 144 16.96 -2.45 -30.74
N GLY A 145 16.87 -3.49 -31.57
CA GLY A 145 16.59 -3.38 -33.00
C GLY A 145 15.15 -2.98 -33.31
N GLU A 146 14.19 -3.46 -32.51
CA GLU A 146 12.75 -3.20 -32.69
C GLU A 146 12.28 -1.89 -32.06
N LEU A 147 13.02 -1.35 -31.09
CA LEU A 147 12.61 -0.13 -30.38
C LEU A 147 12.85 1.15 -31.20
N PRO A 148 11.85 2.06 -31.25
CA PRO A 148 12.05 3.44 -31.72
C PRO A 148 13.21 4.10 -30.99
N GLU A 149 13.92 5.01 -31.67
CA GLU A 149 15.16 5.62 -31.17
C GLU A 149 15.04 6.19 -29.75
N HIS A 150 13.96 6.92 -29.45
CA HIS A 150 13.74 7.52 -28.13
C HIS A 150 13.62 6.46 -27.01
N LEU A 151 12.93 5.34 -27.25
CA LEU A 151 12.81 4.25 -26.28
C LEU A 151 14.09 3.42 -26.17
N ARG A 152 14.82 3.27 -27.28
CA ARG A 152 16.07 2.52 -27.33
C ARG A 152 17.13 3.15 -26.42
N SER A 153 17.27 4.47 -26.45
CA SER A 153 18.20 5.20 -25.58
C SER A 153 17.87 5.01 -24.11
N MET A 154 16.58 5.09 -23.74
CA MET A 154 16.12 4.84 -22.37
C MET A 154 16.34 3.38 -21.94
N ALA A 155 16.03 2.42 -22.81
CA ALA A 155 16.19 1.00 -22.54
C ALA A 155 17.67 0.62 -22.38
N LEU A 156 18.55 1.16 -23.23
CA LEU A 156 19.99 0.94 -23.15
C LEU A 156 20.55 1.51 -21.83
N PHE A 157 20.15 2.72 -21.46
CA PHE A 157 20.52 3.29 -20.16
C PHE A 157 20.06 2.39 -19.00
N LYS A 158 18.81 1.91 -19.05
CA LYS A 158 18.22 1.06 -17.99
C LYS A 158 18.94 -0.28 -17.83
N VAL A 159 19.30 -0.95 -18.92
CA VAL A 159 20.03 -2.23 -18.87
C VAL A 159 21.44 -2.05 -18.28
N ASN A 160 22.13 -0.94 -18.58
CA ASN A 160 23.49 -0.70 -18.10
C ASN A 160 23.57 -0.17 -16.67
N THR A 161 22.51 0.48 -16.17
CA THR A 161 22.52 1.12 -14.84
C THR A 161 21.67 0.42 -13.80
N GLY A 162 20.72 -0.43 -14.21
CA GLY A 162 19.80 -1.12 -13.30
C GLY A 162 18.78 -0.20 -12.63
N THR A 163 18.62 1.04 -13.09
CA THR A 163 17.67 2.01 -12.52
C THR A 163 16.22 1.59 -12.70
N ARG A 164 15.36 2.00 -11.77
CA ARG A 164 13.91 1.82 -11.90
C ARG A 164 13.34 2.71 -12.99
N GLU A 165 12.19 2.32 -13.52
CA GLU A 165 11.49 3.10 -14.56
C GLU A 165 11.26 4.56 -14.15
N GLN A 166 10.74 4.78 -12.93
CA GLN A 166 10.50 6.13 -12.41
C GLN A 166 11.77 6.97 -12.28
N GLU A 167 12.94 6.34 -12.05
CA GLU A 167 14.21 7.06 -12.00
C GLU A 167 14.59 7.56 -13.40
N VAL A 168 14.45 6.71 -14.43
CA VAL A 168 14.74 7.07 -15.83
C VAL A 168 13.77 8.14 -16.33
N CYS A 169 12.48 8.00 -16.05
CA CYS A 169 11.45 8.94 -16.54
C CYS A 169 11.53 10.33 -15.89
N ASN A 170 12.20 10.46 -14.74
CA ASN A 170 12.33 11.73 -14.02
C ASN A 170 13.77 12.29 -14.03
N LEU A 171 14.65 11.76 -14.89
CA LEU A 171 16.02 12.28 -15.05
C LEU A 171 16.01 13.76 -15.46
N ARG A 172 16.90 14.54 -14.84
CA ARG A 172 17.06 15.97 -15.12
C ARG A 172 18.48 16.26 -15.59
N TRP A 173 18.62 17.18 -16.55
CA TRP A 173 19.93 17.59 -17.05
C TRP A 173 20.83 18.21 -15.99
N ASP A 174 20.27 18.88 -14.99
CA ASP A 174 21.02 19.47 -13.87
C ASP A 174 21.76 18.41 -13.02
N TRP A 175 21.37 17.13 -13.13
CA TRP A 175 22.07 16.02 -12.48
C TRP A 175 23.26 15.51 -13.27
N CYS A 176 23.36 15.88 -14.55
CA CYS A 176 24.49 15.52 -15.41
C CYS A 176 25.69 16.40 -15.06
N SER A 177 26.56 15.93 -14.17
CA SER A 177 27.86 16.54 -13.98
C SER A 177 28.80 16.13 -15.11
N GLN A 178 29.37 17.08 -15.85
CA GLN A 178 30.46 16.76 -16.77
C GLN A 178 31.60 16.06 -16.01
N PRO A 179 32.17 14.98 -16.57
CA PRO A 179 33.33 14.35 -15.96
C PRO A 179 34.46 15.39 -15.85
N ARG A 180 35.13 15.42 -14.69
CA ARG A 180 36.20 16.38 -14.33
C ARG A 180 37.28 16.55 -15.41
N ASN A 181 37.44 15.56 -16.29
CA ASN A 181 38.51 15.48 -17.28
C ASN A 181 38.23 16.20 -18.61
N LEU A 182 37.04 16.78 -18.82
CA LEU A 182 36.71 17.55 -20.03
C LEU A 182 36.83 19.08 -19.86
N ARG A 183 37.16 19.57 -18.65
CA ARG A 183 37.32 21.01 -18.39
C ARG A 183 38.65 21.61 -18.88
N ASN A 184 39.62 20.78 -19.28
CA ASN A 184 40.97 21.23 -19.64
C ASN A 184 41.33 21.01 -21.13
N ALA A 185 40.37 20.66 -21.99
CA ALA A 185 40.63 20.33 -23.40
C ALA A 185 40.33 21.48 -24.37
N THR A 186 40.31 22.73 -23.91
CA THR A 186 40.31 23.93 -24.76
C THR A 186 41.13 25.03 -24.10
N ALA A 187 42.40 25.10 -24.47
CA ALA A 187 43.27 26.27 -24.41
C ALA A 187 44.26 26.17 -25.59
#